data_AF-A0A6J4FHH5-F1
#
_entry.id   AF-A0A6J4FHH5-F1
#
_cell.length_a   1.000
_cell.length_b   1.000
_cell.length_c   1.000
_cell.angle_alpha   90.00
_cell.angle_beta   90.00
_cell.angle_gamma   90.00
#
_symmetry.space_group_name_H-M   'P 1'
#
loop_
_entity.id
_entity.type
_entity.pdbx_description
1 polymer ?
#
loop_
_entity_poly.entity_id
_entity_poly.type
_entity_poly.pdbx_seq_one_letter_code
_entity_poly.pdbx_strand_id
1 'polypeptide(L)'
;MTRIGTYGSGQAYLARMMEIQQRAYKEQVQVATEKKSPHYAGIAKDTNLLLNFEAERARANQFLADNALATTRLKAADTAMSAIHETMKNFRDRLDEFHESESRSQSDFDALQTWAWNAMQDMYSYLSSDVDGQYLFSGGRNSTAPVGFAADSLTDFQEIFDGNKVTYPTSRAGALLDLDTTNTTTGDIEFDAATGTIIAASLTSSTDNPLNLKKGSKITISDSAAGPNDGKVFTLTADATIGAGGTTLKVSPLTTEAAVAATLSYPTDPPGDTISIASTLTFAPGADTIVSTVSTGFAAGQVFTVSGSASNDGVYEVESIVAGPPDTITIASNKVVDAVAASTITLQSESWYKGDSLTMKHRVDTDRTVELNVNASDPAFEKAIRAMSIIAQGQYGTAGGLEHHFERLDQALFLIRDALDHPADNELPTGLTVEEESSDLSQVGSSIGVLANLIATKDKKHNAYIGFLDQRIIDIENVDKTEVITRLLDDQRALEAAYQALATVREMSLLKYMG
;
A
#
# COMPACT_ATOMS: atom_id res chain seq x y z
N MET A 1 57.01 55.85 -64.35
CA MET A 1 56.62 54.48 -63.94
C MET A 1 57.18 54.25 -62.55
N THR A 2 56.42 54.48 -61.48
CA THR A 2 55.72 53.43 -60.71
C THR A 2 54.60 54.09 -59.88
N ARG A 3 53.35 54.08 -60.39
CA ARG A 3 52.16 54.58 -59.66
C ARG A 3 51.22 53.46 -59.20
N ILE A 4 51.52 52.21 -59.57
CA ILE A 4 50.71 51.03 -59.24
C ILE A 4 51.14 50.41 -57.89
N GLY A 5 52.42 50.55 -57.50
CA GLY A 5 52.94 50.01 -56.23
C GLY A 5 52.52 50.78 -54.97
N THR A 6 52.40 52.12 -55.04
CA THR A 6 52.09 52.99 -53.88
C THR A 6 50.59 53.03 -53.55
N TYR A 7 49.73 52.88 -54.55
CA TYR A 7 48.28 52.73 -54.33
C TYR A 7 47.96 51.33 -53.80
N GLY A 8 48.59 50.29 -54.37
CA GLY A 8 48.48 48.93 -53.87
C GLY A 8 48.98 48.77 -52.43
N SER A 9 50.09 49.42 -52.06
CA SER A 9 50.60 49.39 -50.68
C SER A 9 49.70 50.15 -49.69
N GLY A 10 49.16 51.31 -50.07
CA GLY A 10 48.20 52.06 -49.23
C GLY A 10 46.90 51.30 -48.98
N GLN A 11 46.36 50.62 -50.01
CA GLN A 11 45.22 49.71 -49.87
C GLN A 11 45.55 48.51 -48.97
N ALA A 12 46.76 47.95 -49.08
CA ALA A 12 47.22 46.87 -48.21
C ALA A 12 47.40 47.30 -46.74
N TYR A 13 47.87 48.53 -46.48
CA TYR A 13 47.97 49.08 -45.12
C TYR A 13 46.59 49.32 -44.50
N LEU A 14 45.65 49.90 -45.26
CA LEU A 14 44.27 50.08 -44.80
C LEU A 14 43.57 48.75 -44.54
N ALA A 15 43.76 47.75 -45.42
CA ALA A 15 43.25 46.39 -45.21
C ALA A 15 43.78 45.78 -43.91
N ARG A 16 45.10 45.87 -43.66
CA ARG A 16 45.72 45.39 -42.40
C ARG A 16 45.22 46.15 -41.17
N MET A 17 45.00 47.46 -41.25
CA MET A 17 44.44 48.23 -40.14
C MET A 17 43.00 47.83 -39.83
N MET A 18 42.16 47.62 -40.86
CA MET A 18 40.81 47.12 -40.66
C MET A 18 40.81 45.72 -40.07
N GLU A 19 41.76 44.85 -40.46
CA GLU A 19 41.93 43.53 -39.84
C GLU A 19 42.31 43.62 -38.36
N ILE A 20 43.27 44.49 -37.98
CA ILE A 20 43.66 44.69 -36.57
C ILE A 20 42.48 45.25 -35.76
N GLN A 21 41.73 46.21 -36.31
CA GLN A 21 40.51 46.74 -35.67
C GLN A 21 39.44 45.65 -35.45
N GLN A 22 39.23 44.78 -36.44
CA GLN A 22 38.28 43.67 -36.32
C GLN A 22 38.73 42.66 -35.26
N ARG A 23 40.03 42.35 -35.18
CA ARG A 23 40.56 41.47 -34.14
C ARG A 23 40.46 42.09 -32.75
N ALA A 24 40.87 43.33 -32.57
CA ALA A 24 40.75 44.04 -31.30
C ALA A 24 39.29 44.12 -30.82
N TYR A 25 38.33 44.39 -31.73
CA TYR A 25 36.90 44.36 -31.41
C TYR A 25 36.45 42.96 -30.98
N LYS A 26 36.85 41.92 -31.72
CA LYS A 26 36.54 40.53 -31.37
C LYS A 26 37.09 40.16 -29.99
N GLU A 27 38.34 40.51 -29.71
CA GLU A 27 38.99 40.24 -28.42
C GLU A 27 38.33 41.03 -27.28
N GLN A 28 37.90 42.28 -27.51
CA GLN A 28 37.06 43.00 -26.54
C GLN A 28 35.76 42.27 -26.23
N VAL A 29 35.06 41.75 -27.25
CA VAL A 29 33.84 40.95 -27.05
C VAL A 29 34.15 39.67 -26.28
N GLN A 30 35.25 38.98 -26.60
CA GLN A 30 35.67 37.77 -25.87
C GLN A 30 36.05 38.05 -24.42
N VAL A 31 36.70 39.19 -24.12
CA VAL A 31 37.00 39.61 -22.75
C VAL A 31 35.71 39.94 -21.98
N ALA A 32 34.77 40.62 -22.63
CA ALA A 32 33.50 41.02 -22.01
C ALA A 32 32.55 39.83 -21.76
N THR A 33 32.52 38.87 -22.67
CA THR A 33 31.62 37.69 -22.59
C THR A 33 32.27 36.48 -21.96
N GLU A 34 33.60 36.45 -21.87
CA GLU A 34 34.41 35.31 -21.44
C GLU A 34 34.31 34.06 -22.34
N LYS A 35 33.64 34.20 -23.50
CA LYS A 35 33.37 33.13 -24.46
C LYS A 35 34.23 33.28 -25.72
N LYS A 36 34.62 32.16 -26.33
CA LYS A 36 35.39 32.12 -27.60
C LYS A 36 34.59 32.70 -28.76
N SER A 37 33.27 32.49 -28.76
CA SER A 37 32.37 33.09 -29.73
C SER A 37 30.97 33.24 -29.13
N PRO A 38 30.22 34.30 -29.50
CA PRO A 38 28.80 34.42 -29.15
C PRO A 38 27.90 33.46 -29.95
N HIS A 39 28.43 32.78 -30.98
CA HIS A 39 27.67 31.89 -31.85
C HIS A 39 28.42 30.58 -32.08
N TYR A 40 27.69 29.47 -32.21
CA TYR A 40 28.29 28.16 -32.51
C TYR A 40 29.14 28.16 -33.79
N ALA A 41 28.81 29.00 -34.78
CA ALA A 41 29.61 29.15 -36.00
C ALA A 41 31.08 29.53 -35.73
N GLY A 42 31.37 30.26 -34.63
CA GLY A 42 32.74 30.62 -34.25
C GLY A 42 33.52 29.51 -33.54
N ILE A 43 32.87 28.39 -33.21
CA ILE A 43 33.46 27.18 -32.64
C ILE A 43 33.06 25.92 -33.45
N ALA A 44 32.85 26.09 -34.77
CA ALA A 44 32.26 25.09 -35.66
C ALA A 44 32.89 23.68 -35.59
N LYS A 45 34.19 23.58 -35.28
CA LYS A 45 34.89 22.30 -35.13
C LYS A 45 34.39 21.48 -33.93
N ASP A 46 34.01 22.16 -32.85
CA ASP A 46 33.63 21.54 -31.58
C ASP A 46 32.13 21.65 -31.30
N THR A 47 31.36 22.33 -32.16
CA THR A 47 29.91 22.55 -31.98
C THR A 47 29.13 21.26 -31.74
N ASN A 48 29.37 20.21 -32.54
CA ASN A 48 28.65 18.94 -32.37
C ASN A 48 28.96 18.27 -31.03
N LEU A 49 30.21 18.39 -30.56
CA LEU A 49 30.62 17.85 -29.27
C LEU A 49 30.00 18.64 -28.12
N LEU A 50 30.01 19.97 -28.21
CA LEU A 50 29.39 20.87 -27.24
C LEU A 50 27.89 20.58 -27.10
N LEU A 51 27.16 20.53 -28.22
CA LEU A 51 25.73 20.24 -28.21
C LEU A 51 25.41 18.88 -27.58
N ASN A 52 26.25 17.86 -27.83
CA ASN A 52 26.10 16.55 -27.19
C ASN A 52 26.31 16.65 -25.67
N PHE A 53 27.34 17.35 -25.21
CA PHE A 53 27.57 17.55 -23.77
C PHE A 53 26.44 18.35 -23.10
N GLU A 54 25.93 19.39 -23.75
CA GLU A 54 24.79 20.17 -23.24
C GLU A 54 23.53 19.31 -23.15
N ALA A 55 23.26 18.48 -24.17
CA ALA A 55 22.12 17.56 -24.18
C ALA A 55 22.23 16.46 -23.12
N GLU A 56 23.42 15.89 -22.92
CA GLU A 56 23.67 14.90 -21.87
C GLU A 56 23.58 15.51 -20.47
N ARG A 57 24.09 16.73 -20.27
CA ARG A 57 23.96 17.47 -19.02
C ARG A 57 22.50 17.76 -18.72
N ALA A 58 21.74 18.23 -19.71
CA ALA A 58 20.30 18.49 -19.56
C ALA A 58 19.54 17.21 -19.17
N ARG A 59 19.89 16.07 -19.78
CA ARG A 59 19.31 14.77 -19.40
C ARG A 59 19.65 14.36 -17.97
N ALA A 60 20.90 14.51 -17.54
CA ALA A 60 21.31 14.21 -16.17
C ALA A 60 20.59 15.11 -15.15
N ASN A 61 20.42 16.40 -15.47
CA ASN A 61 19.64 17.33 -14.65
C ASN A 61 18.16 16.91 -14.55
N GLN A 62 17.57 16.42 -15.63
CA GLN A 62 16.19 15.91 -15.60
C GLN A 62 16.08 14.70 -14.65
N PHE A 63 17.02 13.76 -14.69
CA PHE A 63 17.02 12.64 -13.74
C PHE A 63 17.14 13.11 -12.29
N LEU A 64 17.99 14.10 -11.99
CA LEU A 64 18.07 14.66 -10.64
C LEU A 64 16.73 15.27 -10.20
N ALA A 65 16.03 15.98 -11.08
CA ALA A 65 14.71 16.54 -10.79
C ALA A 65 13.66 15.45 -10.53
N ASP A 66 13.62 14.42 -11.37
CA ASP A 66 12.68 13.31 -11.22
C ASP A 66 12.99 12.47 -9.96
N ASN A 67 14.28 12.26 -9.66
CA ASN A 67 14.75 11.56 -8.46
C ASN A 67 14.45 12.33 -7.17
N ALA A 68 14.41 13.66 -7.21
CA ALA A 68 14.04 14.47 -6.06
C ALA A 68 12.59 14.18 -5.62
N LEU A 69 11.66 14.03 -6.57
CA LEU A 69 10.27 13.66 -6.26
C LEU A 69 10.19 12.25 -5.66
N ALA A 70 10.84 11.26 -6.27
CA ALA A 70 10.88 9.90 -5.74
C ALA A 70 11.49 9.84 -4.33
N THR A 71 12.54 10.63 -4.07
CA THR A 71 13.17 10.74 -2.75
C THR A 71 12.21 11.32 -1.71
N THR A 72 11.44 12.35 -2.05
CA THR A 72 10.43 12.92 -1.16
C THR A 72 9.37 11.89 -0.81
N ARG A 73 8.88 11.13 -1.80
CA ARG A 73 7.90 10.06 -1.56
C ARG A 73 8.44 8.94 -0.68
N LEU A 74 9.68 8.49 -0.92
CA LEU A 74 10.33 7.47 -0.09
C LEU A 74 10.51 7.94 1.35
N LYS A 75 10.87 9.21 1.59
CA LYS A 75 10.96 9.77 2.95
C LYS A 75 9.62 9.84 3.66
N ALA A 76 8.55 10.21 2.94
CA ALA A 76 7.20 10.21 3.49
C ALA A 76 6.74 8.79 3.83
N ALA A 77 7.01 7.82 2.95
CA ALA A 77 6.74 6.41 3.21
C ALA A 77 7.54 5.89 4.42
N ASP A 78 8.84 6.19 4.52
CA ASP A 78 9.70 5.84 5.66
C ASP A 78 9.18 6.41 7.00
N THR A 79 8.65 7.63 6.97
CA THR A 79 8.03 8.27 8.15
C THR A 79 6.74 7.54 8.55
N ALA A 80 5.86 7.26 7.60
CA ALA A 80 4.62 6.52 7.84
C ALA A 80 4.93 5.09 8.35
N MET A 81 5.93 4.43 7.77
CA MET A 81 6.40 3.12 8.19
C MET A 81 6.95 3.09 9.62
N SER A 82 7.67 4.14 10.02
CA SER A 82 8.16 4.28 11.39
C SER A 82 7.00 4.40 12.38
N ALA A 83 5.97 5.18 12.05
CA ALA A 83 4.78 5.32 12.89
C ALA A 83 3.98 4.01 12.97
N ILE A 84 3.79 3.34 11.82
CA ILE A 84 3.18 2.01 11.73
C ILE A 84 3.92 1.00 12.61
N HIS A 85 5.26 0.97 12.56
CA HIS A 85 6.07 0.08 13.38
C HIS A 85 5.85 0.32 14.88
N GLU A 86 5.80 1.58 15.29
CA GLU A 86 5.55 1.94 16.69
C GLU A 86 4.15 1.51 17.13
N THR A 87 3.11 1.75 16.33
CA THR A 87 1.74 1.31 16.61
C THR A 87 1.65 -0.21 16.74
N MET A 88 2.23 -0.97 15.81
CA MET A 88 2.24 -2.44 15.88
C MET A 88 3.00 -2.96 17.09
N LYS A 89 4.15 -2.36 17.42
CA LYS A 89 4.95 -2.75 18.58
C LYS A 89 4.18 -2.51 19.88
N ASN A 90 3.59 -1.33 20.02
CA ASN A 90 2.73 -1.01 21.17
C ASN A 90 1.54 -1.98 21.24
N PHE A 91 1.05 -2.47 20.09
CA PHE A 91 -0.03 -3.47 20.01
C PHE A 91 0.34 -4.82 20.55
N ARG A 92 1.46 -5.33 20.05
CA ARG A 92 2.03 -6.56 20.59
C ARG A 92 2.27 -6.44 22.09
N ASP A 93 2.94 -5.38 22.54
CA ASP A 93 3.34 -5.22 23.94
C ASP A 93 2.10 -5.15 24.86
N ARG A 94 1.02 -4.49 24.43
CA ARG A 94 -0.24 -4.44 25.18
C ARG A 94 -0.98 -5.77 25.20
N LEU A 95 -0.98 -6.51 24.08
CA LEU A 95 -1.54 -7.86 24.04
C LEU A 95 -0.76 -8.83 24.93
N ASP A 96 0.56 -8.76 24.93
CA ASP A 96 1.41 -9.58 25.79
C ASP A 96 1.12 -9.30 27.28
N GLU A 97 1.08 -8.03 27.68
CA GLU A 97 0.71 -7.62 29.05
C GLU A 97 -0.69 -8.16 29.43
N PHE A 98 -1.67 -8.02 28.53
CA PHE A 98 -3.01 -8.51 28.79
C PHE A 98 -3.05 -10.04 28.86
N HIS A 99 -2.33 -10.74 28.00
CA HIS A 99 -2.27 -12.20 27.92
C HIS A 99 -1.58 -12.82 29.15
N GLU A 100 -0.57 -12.15 29.72
CA GLU A 100 0.12 -12.60 30.94
C GLU A 100 -0.67 -12.37 32.23
N SER A 101 -1.71 -11.52 32.20
CA SER A 101 -2.52 -11.23 33.40
C SER A 101 -3.31 -12.45 33.90
N GLU A 102 -3.22 -12.75 35.20
CA GLU A 102 -3.95 -13.87 35.83
C GLU A 102 -5.44 -13.54 36.09
N SER A 103 -5.81 -12.26 36.16
CA SER A 103 -7.18 -11.81 36.43
C SER A 103 -7.50 -10.57 35.60
N ARG A 104 -8.64 -10.58 34.92
CA ARG A 104 -9.08 -9.51 34.02
C ARG A 104 -10.48 -9.08 34.41
N SER A 105 -10.66 -7.79 34.64
CA SER A 105 -11.96 -7.17 34.87
C SER A 105 -12.60 -6.77 33.54
N GLN A 106 -13.91 -6.49 33.54
CA GLN A 106 -14.59 -5.88 32.39
C GLN A 106 -13.85 -4.64 31.85
N SER A 107 -13.39 -3.75 32.76
CA SER A 107 -12.66 -2.56 32.34
C SER A 107 -11.34 -2.87 31.62
N ASP A 108 -10.72 -4.02 31.90
CA ASP A 108 -9.49 -4.43 31.20
C ASP A 108 -9.81 -4.86 29.75
N PHE A 109 -10.90 -5.60 29.56
CA PHE A 109 -11.38 -5.98 28.22
C PHE A 109 -11.78 -4.74 27.41
N ASP A 110 -12.60 -3.86 27.98
CA ASP A 110 -13.04 -2.62 27.33
C ASP A 110 -11.84 -1.74 26.93
N ALA A 111 -10.83 -1.64 27.82
CA ALA A 111 -9.61 -0.89 27.54
C ALA A 111 -8.78 -1.53 26.43
N LEU A 112 -8.64 -2.86 26.39
CA LEU A 112 -7.92 -3.56 25.33
C LEU A 112 -8.60 -3.37 23.98
N GLN A 113 -9.92 -3.53 23.90
CA GLN A 113 -10.67 -3.37 22.64
C GLN A 113 -10.67 -1.93 22.13
N THR A 114 -10.82 -0.95 23.04
CA THR A 114 -10.66 0.48 22.70
C THR A 114 -9.28 0.78 22.16
N TRP A 115 -8.26 0.19 22.77
CA TRP A 115 -6.89 0.40 22.36
C TRP A 115 -6.59 -0.28 21.01
N ALA A 116 -7.12 -1.48 20.77
CA ALA A 116 -7.07 -2.16 19.47
C ALA A 116 -7.73 -1.35 18.35
N TRP A 117 -8.91 -0.78 18.63
CA TRP A 117 -9.61 0.12 17.72
C TRP A 117 -8.77 1.34 17.35
N ASN A 118 -8.22 2.04 18.35
CA ASN A 118 -7.40 3.22 18.11
C ASN A 118 -6.14 2.90 17.30
N ALA A 119 -5.45 1.79 17.64
CA ALA A 119 -4.29 1.34 16.88
C ALA A 119 -4.64 1.06 15.41
N MET A 120 -5.81 0.47 15.16
CA MET A 120 -6.29 0.23 13.80
C MET A 120 -6.58 1.53 13.04
N GLN A 121 -7.21 2.52 13.68
CA GLN A 121 -7.45 3.84 13.11
C GLN A 121 -6.14 4.56 12.77
N ASP A 122 -5.14 4.48 13.65
CA ASP A 122 -3.79 5.01 13.41
C ASP A 122 -3.15 4.34 12.19
N MET A 123 -3.22 3.00 12.10
CA MET A 123 -2.75 2.25 10.94
C MET A 123 -3.38 2.74 9.64
N TYR A 124 -4.71 2.93 9.61
CA TYR A 124 -5.38 3.44 8.41
C TYR A 124 -4.98 4.88 8.06
N SER A 125 -4.81 5.72 9.07
CA SER A 125 -4.34 7.10 8.88
C SER A 125 -2.95 7.12 8.23
N TYR A 126 -2.00 6.32 8.74
CA TYR A 126 -0.65 6.24 8.19
C TYR A 126 -0.62 5.62 6.79
N LEU A 127 -1.40 4.56 6.55
CA LEU A 127 -1.56 3.96 5.22
C LEU A 127 -2.27 4.89 4.22
N SER A 128 -2.95 5.93 4.71
CA SER A 128 -3.53 7.01 3.91
C SER A 128 -2.61 8.21 3.76
N SER A 129 -1.32 8.09 4.05
CA SER A 129 -0.36 9.19 3.82
C SER A 129 -0.26 9.52 2.32
N ASP A 130 -0.26 10.81 1.98
CA ASP A 130 -0.14 11.29 0.60
C ASP A 130 1.01 12.29 0.41
N VAL A 131 1.46 12.42 -0.84
CA VAL A 131 2.37 13.46 -1.30
C VAL A 131 1.78 14.08 -2.57
N ASP A 132 1.54 15.39 -2.54
CA ASP A 132 0.92 16.16 -3.63
C ASP A 132 -0.46 15.59 -4.07
N GLY A 133 -1.27 15.12 -3.11
CA GLY A 133 -2.58 14.53 -3.38
C GLY A 133 -2.51 13.12 -3.96
N GLN A 134 -1.33 12.49 -3.98
CA GLN A 134 -1.15 11.10 -4.40
C GLN A 134 -0.82 10.21 -3.20
N TYR A 135 -1.73 9.30 -2.89
CA TYR A 135 -1.57 8.35 -1.78
C TYR A 135 -0.40 7.40 -2.03
N LEU A 136 0.43 7.21 -1.00
CA LEU A 136 1.68 6.47 -1.10
C LEU A 136 1.48 4.95 -1.22
N PHE A 137 0.46 4.42 -0.55
CA PHE A 137 0.24 2.97 -0.39
C PHE A 137 -0.94 2.44 -1.24
N SER A 138 -1.28 3.14 -2.31
CA SER A 138 -2.50 2.92 -3.11
C SER A 138 -2.31 2.16 -4.42
N GLY A 139 -1.05 1.91 -4.81
CA GLY A 139 -0.72 1.41 -6.14
C GLY A 139 -1.00 2.47 -7.22
N GLY A 140 -1.66 2.04 -8.30
CA GLY A 140 -2.05 2.88 -9.43
C GLY A 140 -3.24 3.81 -9.13
N ARG A 141 -4.12 3.45 -8.18
CA ARG A 141 -5.30 4.26 -7.76
C ARG A 141 -4.92 5.38 -6.79
N ASN A 142 -3.94 6.20 -7.19
CA ASN A 142 -3.29 7.15 -6.28
C ASN A 142 -4.09 8.40 -5.92
N SER A 143 -5.23 8.66 -6.55
CA SER A 143 -6.11 9.80 -6.23
C SER A 143 -7.24 9.46 -5.27
N THR A 144 -7.24 8.28 -4.66
CA THR A 144 -8.27 7.81 -3.72
C THR A 144 -7.59 7.16 -2.53
N ALA A 145 -8.12 7.40 -1.33
CA ALA A 145 -7.57 6.81 -0.11
C ALA A 145 -7.52 5.28 -0.27
N PRO A 146 -6.36 4.65 -0.01
CA PRO A 146 -6.17 3.22 -0.27
C PRO A 146 -6.85 2.33 0.76
N VAL A 147 -7.26 2.91 1.88
CA VAL A 147 -7.92 2.22 2.97
C VAL A 147 -9.20 2.96 3.32
N GLY A 148 -10.25 2.21 3.65
CA GLY A 148 -11.55 2.75 4.03
C GLY A 148 -12.15 1.93 5.15
N PHE A 149 -12.83 2.61 6.07
CA PHE A 149 -13.52 1.98 7.18
C PHE A 149 -15.04 1.99 6.97
N ALA A 150 -15.71 0.90 7.35
CA ALA A 150 -17.16 0.76 7.25
C ALA A 150 -17.91 1.20 8.52
N ALA A 151 -17.21 1.76 9.50
CA ALA A 151 -17.71 2.13 10.83
C ALA A 151 -17.08 3.45 11.33
N ASP A 152 -17.75 4.19 12.21
CA ASP A 152 -17.25 5.48 12.70
C ASP A 152 -16.73 5.40 14.15
N SER A 153 -17.07 4.32 14.87
CA SER A 153 -16.68 4.08 16.26
C SER A 153 -16.47 2.60 16.55
N LEU A 154 -15.85 2.30 17.71
CA LEU A 154 -15.74 0.92 18.20
C LEU A 154 -17.12 0.26 18.34
N THR A 155 -18.12 1.00 18.82
CA THR A 155 -19.49 0.50 18.94
C THR A 155 -20.04 0.09 17.58
N ASP A 156 -19.93 0.94 16.56
CA ASP A 156 -20.40 0.62 15.21
C ASP A 156 -19.65 -0.58 14.63
N PHE A 157 -18.34 -0.68 14.90
CA PHE A 157 -17.55 -1.84 14.49
C PHE A 157 -18.03 -3.13 15.15
N GLN A 158 -18.35 -3.09 16.44
CA GLN A 158 -18.88 -4.24 17.18
C GLN A 158 -20.33 -4.57 16.80
N GLU A 159 -21.11 -3.62 16.26
CA GLU A 159 -22.41 -3.92 15.66
C GLU A 159 -22.28 -4.63 14.31
N ILE A 160 -21.26 -4.28 13.51
CA ILE A 160 -20.96 -4.96 12.25
C ILE A 160 -20.34 -6.34 12.50
N PHE A 161 -19.43 -6.42 13.48
CA PHE A 161 -18.70 -7.61 13.88
C PHE A 161 -18.96 -7.89 15.37
N ASP A 162 -20.11 -8.51 15.64
CA ASP A 162 -20.55 -8.83 17.00
C ASP A 162 -19.74 -9.96 17.65
N GLY A 163 -18.87 -10.62 16.88
CA GLY A 163 -18.04 -11.71 17.36
C GLY A 163 -18.81 -13.02 17.59
N ASN A 164 -20.11 -13.07 17.27
CA ASN A 164 -20.96 -14.26 17.42
C ASN A 164 -21.64 -14.60 16.09
N LYS A 165 -22.60 -13.80 15.64
CA LYS A 165 -23.33 -14.01 14.38
C LYS A 165 -22.51 -13.59 13.17
N VAL A 166 -21.76 -12.51 13.32
CA VAL A 166 -20.85 -11.98 12.30
C VAL A 166 -19.48 -11.76 12.96
N THR A 167 -18.51 -12.55 12.53
CA THR A 167 -17.13 -12.46 13.02
C THR A 167 -16.23 -11.79 12.00
N TYR A 168 -15.19 -11.11 12.48
CA TYR A 168 -14.15 -10.58 11.61
C TYR A 168 -13.39 -11.74 10.92
N PRO A 169 -13.03 -11.62 9.63
CA PRO A 169 -12.36 -12.70 8.92
C PRO A 169 -11.07 -13.16 9.57
N THR A 170 -10.90 -14.48 9.71
CA THR A 170 -9.67 -15.08 10.25
C THR A 170 -8.62 -15.38 9.19
N SER A 171 -8.93 -15.14 7.90
CA SER A 171 -8.02 -15.35 6.77
C SER A 171 -7.78 -14.05 6.01
N ARG A 172 -6.60 -13.91 5.41
CA ARG A 172 -6.26 -12.77 4.55
C ARG A 172 -7.21 -12.64 3.36
N ALA A 173 -7.55 -13.76 2.71
CA ALA A 173 -8.48 -13.78 1.58
C ALA A 173 -9.85 -13.22 1.98
N GLY A 174 -10.35 -13.54 3.19
CA GLY A 174 -11.58 -12.96 3.71
C GLY A 174 -11.46 -11.49 4.12
N ALA A 175 -10.33 -11.08 4.71
CA ALA A 175 -10.11 -9.70 5.14
C ALA A 175 -9.98 -8.71 3.95
N LEU A 176 -9.43 -9.17 2.83
CA LEU A 176 -9.28 -8.39 1.59
C LEU A 176 -10.38 -8.65 0.56
N LEU A 177 -11.42 -9.40 0.92
CA LEU A 177 -12.48 -9.81 -0.01
C LEU A 177 -13.32 -8.61 -0.45
N ASP A 178 -13.18 -8.23 -1.72
CA ASP A 178 -14.04 -7.27 -2.41
C ASP A 178 -14.89 -8.04 -3.43
N LEU A 179 -16.19 -8.13 -3.18
CA LEU A 179 -17.11 -8.93 -3.98
C LEU A 179 -18.39 -8.15 -4.24
N ASP A 180 -18.78 -8.07 -5.51
CA ASP A 180 -20.12 -7.63 -5.92
C ASP A 180 -20.50 -8.45 -7.15
N THR A 181 -21.10 -9.62 -6.91
CA THR A 181 -21.30 -10.62 -7.95
C THR A 181 -22.75 -11.06 -8.06
N THR A 182 -23.22 -11.17 -9.31
CA THR A 182 -24.61 -11.52 -9.64
C THR A 182 -24.71 -12.97 -10.12
N ASN A 183 -25.93 -13.39 -10.41
CA ASN A 183 -26.24 -14.68 -11.02
C ASN A 183 -25.47 -14.99 -12.32
N THR A 184 -24.87 -13.99 -12.98
CA THR A 184 -23.98 -14.22 -14.13
C THR A 184 -22.73 -15.03 -13.78
N THR A 185 -22.23 -14.91 -12.54
CA THR A 185 -21.06 -15.65 -12.05
C THR A 185 -21.50 -16.81 -11.16
N THR A 186 -22.48 -16.57 -10.28
CA THR A 186 -22.90 -17.57 -9.29
C THR A 186 -23.91 -18.56 -9.83
N GLY A 187 -24.59 -18.26 -10.95
CA GLY A 187 -25.85 -18.90 -11.29
C GLY A 187 -26.95 -18.51 -10.30
N ASP A 188 -28.09 -19.20 -10.39
CA ASP A 188 -29.15 -19.04 -9.39
C ASP A 188 -28.62 -19.44 -8.01
N ILE A 189 -28.97 -18.65 -7.00
CA ILE A 189 -28.62 -18.93 -5.62
C ILE A 189 -29.79 -19.66 -4.95
N GLU A 190 -29.49 -20.82 -4.38
CA GLU A 190 -30.41 -21.60 -3.55
C GLU A 190 -30.03 -21.46 -2.08
N PHE A 191 -31.04 -21.39 -1.23
CA PHE A 191 -30.89 -21.33 0.23
C PHE A 191 -31.45 -22.61 0.82
N ASP A 192 -30.59 -23.42 1.44
CA ASP A 192 -30.98 -24.63 2.15
C ASP A 192 -30.90 -24.37 3.65
N ALA A 193 -32.05 -24.07 4.23
CA ALA A 193 -32.20 -23.86 5.66
C ALA A 193 -32.13 -25.17 6.44
N ALA A 194 -32.18 -26.36 5.84
CA ALA A 194 -32.04 -27.64 6.55
C ALA A 194 -30.56 -27.97 6.82
N THR A 195 -29.66 -27.55 5.94
CA THR A 195 -28.21 -27.73 6.12
C THR A 195 -27.49 -26.44 6.54
N GLY A 196 -28.18 -25.29 6.53
CA GLY A 196 -27.58 -24.00 6.83
C GLY A 196 -26.58 -23.58 5.76
N THR A 197 -26.92 -23.83 4.49
CA THR A 197 -26.04 -23.59 3.35
C THR A 197 -26.65 -22.69 2.29
N ILE A 198 -25.77 -22.02 1.56
CA ILE A 198 -26.10 -21.21 0.38
C ILE A 198 -25.39 -21.88 -0.80
N ILE A 199 -26.10 -22.14 -1.88
CA ILE A 199 -25.59 -22.88 -3.03
C ILE A 199 -25.62 -21.98 -4.25
N ALA A 200 -24.44 -21.75 -4.84
CA ALA A 200 -24.27 -21.05 -6.11
C ALA A 200 -24.18 -22.05 -7.26
N ALA A 201 -25.21 -22.10 -8.12
CA ALA A 201 -25.38 -23.13 -9.13
C ALA A 201 -24.30 -23.18 -10.25
N SER A 202 -23.64 -22.07 -10.58
CA SER A 202 -22.80 -21.95 -11.79
C SER A 202 -21.30 -22.22 -11.58
N LEU A 203 -20.89 -22.82 -10.46
CA LEU A 203 -19.48 -23.05 -10.13
C LEU A 203 -19.25 -24.53 -9.83
N THR A 204 -19.17 -25.35 -10.87
CA THR A 204 -19.20 -26.83 -10.76
C THR A 204 -17.87 -27.52 -11.08
N SER A 205 -16.81 -26.76 -11.42
CA SER A 205 -15.49 -27.30 -11.77
C SER A 205 -14.37 -26.64 -10.97
N SER A 206 -13.37 -27.44 -10.60
CA SER A 206 -12.35 -27.11 -9.60
C SER A 206 -11.22 -26.17 -10.05
N THR A 207 -11.18 -25.74 -11.31
CA THR A 207 -9.97 -25.08 -11.84
C THR A 207 -9.90 -23.58 -11.61
N ASP A 208 -11.00 -22.90 -11.28
CA ASP A 208 -11.01 -21.49 -10.85
C ASP A 208 -12.36 -21.19 -10.18
N ASN A 209 -12.40 -21.04 -8.85
CA ASN A 209 -13.57 -20.47 -8.16
C ASN A 209 -13.39 -18.95 -8.10
N PRO A 210 -14.11 -18.16 -8.92
CA PRO A 210 -13.96 -16.71 -8.96
C PRO A 210 -14.35 -16.04 -7.65
N LEU A 211 -15.06 -16.72 -6.75
CA LEU A 211 -15.49 -16.15 -5.48
C LEU A 211 -14.37 -16.16 -4.42
N ASN A 212 -13.40 -17.08 -4.53
CA ASN A 212 -12.30 -17.27 -3.56
C ASN A 212 -12.70 -17.14 -2.06
N LEU A 213 -13.90 -17.60 -1.71
CA LEU A 213 -14.47 -17.46 -0.37
C LEU A 213 -13.87 -18.49 0.58
N LYS A 214 -13.34 -18.02 1.71
CA LYS A 214 -12.68 -18.84 2.73
C LYS A 214 -13.46 -18.81 4.03
N LYS A 215 -13.11 -19.71 4.96
CA LYS A 215 -13.60 -19.62 6.33
C LYS A 215 -13.34 -18.20 6.88
N GLY A 216 -14.35 -17.65 7.56
CA GLY A 216 -14.33 -16.30 8.11
C GLY A 216 -14.73 -15.21 7.10
N SER A 217 -14.85 -15.49 5.79
CA SER A 217 -15.36 -14.51 4.84
C SER A 217 -16.76 -14.05 5.23
N LYS A 218 -16.96 -12.73 5.28
CA LYS A 218 -18.27 -12.11 5.46
C LYS A 218 -18.93 -11.93 4.10
N ILE A 219 -20.20 -12.28 3.98
CA ILE A 219 -21.02 -12.02 2.79
C ILE A 219 -22.34 -11.38 3.19
N THR A 220 -22.79 -10.41 2.40
CA THR A 220 -24.11 -9.81 2.47
C THR A 220 -24.93 -10.32 1.29
N ILE A 221 -26.17 -10.73 1.57
CA ILE A 221 -27.14 -11.09 0.55
C ILE A 221 -27.93 -9.85 0.16
N SER A 222 -27.94 -9.52 -1.13
CA SER A 222 -28.86 -8.54 -1.69
C SER A 222 -29.76 -9.24 -2.70
N ASP A 223 -31.07 -9.11 -2.54
CA ASP A 223 -32.07 -9.66 -3.45
C ASP A 223 -32.99 -8.55 -3.97
N SER A 224 -32.90 -8.27 -5.26
CA SER A 224 -33.76 -7.27 -5.91
C SER A 224 -35.25 -7.62 -5.87
N ALA A 225 -35.61 -8.87 -5.56
CA ALA A 225 -36.99 -9.32 -5.33
C ALA A 225 -37.44 -9.22 -3.86
N ALA A 226 -36.58 -8.75 -2.95
CA ALA A 226 -36.83 -8.66 -1.50
C ALA A 226 -37.27 -10.00 -0.87
N GLY A 227 -36.57 -11.09 -1.23
CA GLY A 227 -36.76 -12.41 -0.64
C GLY A 227 -36.42 -12.48 0.85
N PRO A 228 -36.69 -13.62 1.52
CA PRO A 228 -36.59 -13.76 2.97
C PRO A 228 -35.16 -13.70 3.53
N ASN A 229 -34.14 -13.73 2.66
CA ASN A 229 -32.74 -13.58 3.04
C ASN A 229 -32.14 -12.24 2.59
N ASP A 230 -32.94 -11.35 1.99
CA ASP A 230 -32.46 -10.02 1.58
C ASP A 230 -31.95 -9.22 2.79
N GLY A 231 -30.80 -8.58 2.63
CA GLY A 231 -30.11 -7.81 3.66
C GLY A 231 -29.42 -8.62 4.76
N LYS A 232 -29.52 -9.96 4.76
CA LYS A 232 -28.82 -10.78 5.76
C LYS A 232 -27.31 -10.82 5.50
N VAL A 233 -26.56 -10.82 6.59
CA VAL A 233 -25.09 -10.92 6.60
C VAL A 233 -24.72 -12.26 7.21
N PHE A 234 -23.81 -12.99 6.57
CA PHE A 234 -23.33 -14.27 7.05
C PHE A 234 -21.82 -14.29 7.10
N THR A 235 -21.26 -14.98 8.09
CA THR A 235 -19.85 -15.37 8.08
C THR A 235 -19.73 -16.85 7.70
N LEU A 236 -18.84 -17.16 6.76
CA LEU A 236 -18.59 -18.54 6.37
C LEU A 236 -17.91 -19.33 7.48
N THR A 237 -18.46 -20.50 7.82
CA THR A 237 -17.94 -21.37 8.88
C THR A 237 -16.92 -22.40 8.36
N ALA A 238 -16.82 -22.54 7.05
CA ALA A 238 -15.83 -23.36 6.35
C ALA A 238 -15.49 -22.75 4.99
N ASP A 239 -14.39 -23.20 4.39
CA ASP A 239 -14.03 -22.87 3.01
C ASP A 239 -15.16 -23.27 2.05
N ALA A 240 -15.38 -22.43 1.03
CA ALA A 240 -16.36 -22.71 0.00
C ALA A 240 -16.02 -24.02 -0.73
N THR A 241 -16.97 -24.94 -0.80
CA THR A 241 -16.77 -26.27 -1.38
C THR A 241 -17.37 -26.34 -2.77
N ILE A 242 -16.56 -26.64 -3.78
CA ILE A 242 -16.99 -26.78 -5.17
C ILE A 242 -17.44 -28.22 -5.40
N GLY A 243 -18.67 -28.41 -5.91
CA GLY A 243 -19.24 -29.72 -6.20
C GLY A 243 -20.02 -29.76 -7.51
N ALA A 244 -20.46 -30.96 -7.89
CA ALA A 244 -21.25 -31.16 -9.11
C ALA A 244 -22.60 -30.40 -9.09
N GLY A 245 -23.12 -30.08 -7.89
CA GLY A 245 -24.33 -29.28 -7.68
C GLY A 245 -24.10 -27.78 -7.55
N GLY A 246 -22.87 -27.29 -7.72
CA GLY A 246 -22.49 -25.89 -7.54
C GLY A 246 -21.49 -25.69 -6.41
N THR A 247 -21.23 -24.42 -6.07
CA THR A 247 -20.40 -24.04 -4.92
C THR A 247 -21.26 -23.90 -3.68
N THR A 248 -20.97 -24.67 -2.64
CA THR A 248 -21.65 -24.63 -1.35
C THR A 248 -20.90 -23.73 -0.38
N LEU A 249 -21.63 -22.77 0.20
CA LEU A 249 -21.17 -21.87 1.26
C LEU A 249 -21.86 -22.31 2.56
N LYS A 250 -21.08 -22.67 3.57
CA LYS A 250 -21.60 -23.04 4.90
C LYS A 250 -21.64 -21.81 5.79
N VAL A 251 -22.82 -21.53 6.36
CA VAL A 251 -23.05 -20.32 7.16
C VAL A 251 -23.68 -20.60 8.53
N SER A 252 -24.23 -21.81 8.74
CA SER A 252 -24.65 -22.19 10.10
C SER A 252 -23.43 -22.36 11.02
N PRO A 253 -23.50 -21.86 12.26
CA PRO A 253 -22.48 -22.08 13.29
C PRO A 253 -22.46 -23.53 13.82
N LEU A 254 -23.45 -24.35 13.46
CA LEU A 254 -23.48 -25.76 13.81
C LEU A 254 -23.09 -26.64 12.62
N THR A 255 -22.44 -27.76 12.92
CA THR A 255 -22.15 -28.83 11.96
C THR A 255 -22.90 -30.09 12.37
N THR A 256 -23.50 -30.80 11.41
CA THR A 256 -24.12 -32.10 11.69
C THR A 256 -23.06 -33.11 12.11
N GLU A 257 -23.24 -33.70 13.29
CA GLU A 257 -22.45 -34.81 13.78
C GLU A 257 -23.35 -35.83 14.50
N ALA A 258 -22.79 -37.00 14.83
CA ALA A 258 -23.51 -38.00 15.61
C ALA A 258 -23.79 -37.50 17.02
N ALA A 259 -24.88 -37.97 17.63
CA ALA A 259 -25.19 -37.64 19.03
C ALA A 259 -23.99 -37.97 19.93
N VAL A 260 -23.54 -37.00 20.73
CA VAL A 260 -22.26 -37.06 21.44
C VAL A 260 -22.44 -36.70 22.91
N ALA A 261 -21.70 -37.38 23.80
CA ALA A 261 -21.63 -37.00 25.20
C ALA A 261 -20.71 -35.77 25.33
N ALA A 262 -21.28 -34.65 25.75
CA ALA A 262 -20.61 -33.37 25.83
C ALA A 262 -21.02 -32.61 27.11
N THR A 263 -20.34 -31.50 27.38
CA THR A 263 -20.59 -30.65 28.54
C THR A 263 -21.03 -29.27 28.10
N LEU A 264 -22.15 -28.80 28.65
CA LEU A 264 -22.59 -27.42 28.56
C LEU A 264 -22.11 -26.68 29.81
N SER A 265 -21.40 -25.58 29.65
CA SER A 265 -20.84 -24.80 30.76
C SER A 265 -21.26 -23.33 30.68
N TYR A 266 -21.52 -22.69 31.81
CA TYR A 266 -21.82 -21.25 31.87
C TYR A 266 -21.41 -20.66 33.23
N PRO A 267 -21.05 -19.37 33.28
CA PRO A 267 -20.63 -18.73 34.53
C PRO A 267 -21.81 -18.57 35.51
N THR A 268 -21.53 -18.61 36.81
CA THR A 268 -22.50 -18.21 37.84
C THR A 268 -22.70 -16.70 37.87
N ASP A 269 -23.85 -16.26 38.38
CA ASP A 269 -24.09 -14.88 38.79
C ASP A 269 -24.14 -14.80 40.32
N PRO A 270 -23.19 -14.10 41.01
CA PRO A 270 -22.09 -13.31 40.44
C PRO A 270 -20.95 -14.18 39.86
N PRO A 271 -20.10 -13.60 38.98
CA PRO A 271 -19.01 -14.31 38.32
C PRO A 271 -18.00 -14.85 39.34
N GLY A 272 -17.66 -16.14 39.26
CA GLY A 272 -16.64 -16.76 40.12
C GLY A 272 -16.56 -18.27 40.02
N ASP A 273 -17.70 -18.93 39.79
CA ASP A 273 -17.78 -20.37 39.52
C ASP A 273 -18.36 -20.64 38.12
N THR A 274 -18.11 -21.83 37.59
CA THR A 274 -18.72 -22.33 36.35
C THR A 274 -19.66 -23.47 36.68
N ILE A 275 -20.89 -23.43 36.18
CA ILE A 275 -21.81 -24.55 36.24
C ILE A 275 -21.58 -25.40 34.99
N SER A 276 -21.45 -26.71 35.17
CA SER A 276 -21.29 -27.68 34.08
C SER A 276 -22.40 -28.72 34.09
N ILE A 277 -23.00 -28.95 32.93
CA ILE A 277 -24.10 -29.89 32.70
C ILE A 277 -23.64 -30.93 31.69
N ALA A 278 -23.48 -32.18 32.13
CA ALA A 278 -23.19 -33.30 31.24
C ALA A 278 -24.48 -33.79 30.58
N SER A 279 -24.47 -33.92 29.25
CA SER A 279 -25.62 -34.39 28.47
C SER A 279 -25.18 -35.12 27.21
N THR A 280 -26.06 -35.93 26.63
CA THR A 280 -25.92 -36.29 25.21
C THR A 280 -26.54 -35.18 24.39
N LEU A 281 -25.74 -34.57 23.50
CA LEU A 281 -26.15 -33.48 22.63
C LEU A 281 -26.40 -33.98 21.21
N THR A 282 -27.42 -33.42 20.55
CA THR A 282 -27.65 -33.56 19.10
C THR A 282 -27.71 -32.16 18.48
N PHE A 283 -26.98 -31.96 17.39
CA PHE A 283 -26.87 -30.67 16.70
C PHE A 283 -27.64 -30.70 15.40
N ALA A 284 -28.50 -29.70 15.19
CA ALA A 284 -29.28 -29.55 13.97
C ALA A 284 -28.99 -28.19 13.33
N PRO A 285 -28.02 -28.13 12.39
CA PRO A 285 -27.67 -26.89 11.70
C PRO A 285 -28.86 -26.20 11.05
N GLY A 286 -29.77 -26.96 10.45
CA GLY A 286 -30.92 -26.34 9.81
C GLY A 286 -31.99 -25.77 10.74
N ALA A 287 -32.00 -26.24 11.98
CA ALA A 287 -32.83 -25.63 13.01
C ALA A 287 -32.06 -24.52 13.75
N ASP A 288 -30.73 -24.48 13.62
CA ASP A 288 -29.81 -23.85 14.58
C ASP A 288 -30.17 -24.24 16.01
N THR A 289 -30.39 -25.55 16.23
CA THR A 289 -30.74 -26.09 17.54
C THR A 289 -29.74 -27.09 18.09
N ILE A 290 -29.56 -27.02 19.40
CA ILE A 290 -28.83 -27.98 20.22
C ILE A 290 -29.85 -28.67 21.12
N VAL A 291 -29.99 -29.99 20.96
CA VAL A 291 -30.91 -30.79 21.75
C VAL A 291 -30.14 -31.47 22.88
N SER A 292 -30.50 -31.18 24.12
CA SER A 292 -29.92 -31.80 25.31
C SER A 292 -30.88 -32.88 25.86
N THR A 293 -30.37 -34.09 26.09
CA THR A 293 -31.16 -35.16 26.72
C THR A 293 -31.61 -34.89 28.16
N VAL A 294 -30.99 -33.91 28.83
CA VAL A 294 -31.33 -33.49 30.19
C VAL A 294 -31.82 -32.04 30.19
N SER A 295 -32.59 -31.70 31.22
CA SER A 295 -32.99 -30.31 31.48
C SER A 295 -31.75 -29.48 31.81
N THR A 296 -31.60 -28.38 31.08
CA THR A 296 -30.50 -27.42 31.21
C THR A 296 -30.85 -26.26 32.13
N GLY A 297 -32.13 -25.87 32.16
CA GLY A 297 -32.60 -24.71 32.93
C GLY A 297 -32.19 -23.37 32.32
N PHE A 298 -31.74 -23.36 31.06
CA PHE A 298 -31.35 -22.13 30.38
C PHE A 298 -32.53 -21.19 30.15
N ALA A 299 -32.20 -19.90 30.03
CA ALA A 299 -33.13 -18.86 29.62
C ALA A 299 -32.65 -18.17 28.32
N ALA A 300 -33.56 -17.50 27.62
CA ALA A 300 -33.19 -16.67 26.47
C ALA A 300 -32.21 -15.55 26.89
N GLY A 301 -31.22 -15.28 26.04
CA GLY A 301 -30.09 -14.38 26.28
C GLY A 301 -28.94 -14.98 27.10
N GLN A 302 -29.07 -16.24 27.57
CA GLN A 302 -28.00 -16.87 28.33
C GLN A 302 -26.87 -17.34 27.41
N VAL A 303 -25.63 -16.97 27.77
CA VAL A 303 -24.41 -17.45 27.11
C VAL A 303 -23.94 -18.75 27.75
N PHE A 304 -23.56 -19.73 26.94
CA PHE A 304 -23.01 -21.01 27.37
C PHE A 304 -21.94 -21.53 26.40
N THR A 305 -21.10 -22.42 26.87
CA THR A 305 -20.04 -23.07 26.09
C THR A 305 -20.35 -24.55 25.95
N VAL A 306 -20.22 -25.07 24.73
CA VAL A 306 -20.21 -26.51 24.44
C VAL A 306 -18.75 -26.99 24.41
N SER A 307 -18.48 -28.11 25.08
CA SER A 307 -17.17 -28.77 25.04
C SER A 307 -17.29 -30.28 24.98
N GLY A 308 -16.38 -30.93 24.25
CA GLY A 308 -16.32 -32.40 24.13
C GLY A 308 -17.03 -32.96 22.90
N SER A 309 -17.45 -32.11 21.98
CA SER A 309 -17.94 -32.49 20.64
C SER A 309 -16.80 -32.51 19.62
N ALA A 310 -17.01 -33.07 18.43
CA ALA A 310 -15.97 -33.10 17.40
C ALA A 310 -15.99 -31.84 16.52
N SER A 311 -17.12 -31.14 16.41
CA SER A 311 -17.27 -30.03 15.45
C SER A 311 -18.14 -28.87 15.93
N ASN A 312 -18.71 -28.94 17.14
CA ASN A 312 -19.61 -27.93 17.70
C ASN A 312 -19.13 -27.40 19.06
N ASP A 313 -17.83 -27.53 19.35
CA ASP A 313 -17.24 -26.89 20.52
C ASP A 313 -17.15 -25.39 20.27
N GLY A 314 -17.64 -24.59 21.21
CA GLY A 314 -17.77 -23.16 21.02
C GLY A 314 -18.71 -22.49 22.02
N VAL A 315 -18.79 -21.17 21.90
CA VAL A 315 -19.64 -20.30 22.71
C VAL A 315 -20.91 -20.01 21.93
N TYR A 316 -22.05 -20.09 22.61
CA TYR A 316 -23.37 -19.90 22.04
C TYR A 316 -24.24 -19.07 22.96
N GLU A 317 -25.20 -18.36 22.38
CA GLU A 317 -26.25 -17.65 23.10
C GLU A 317 -27.59 -18.34 22.85
N VAL A 318 -28.40 -18.50 23.90
CA VAL A 318 -29.75 -19.04 23.78
C VAL A 318 -30.68 -17.97 23.20
N GLU A 319 -31.16 -18.15 21.98
CA GLU A 319 -32.23 -17.32 21.44
C GLU A 319 -33.58 -17.71 22.05
N SER A 320 -33.86 -19.01 22.11
CA SER A 320 -35.07 -19.55 22.74
C SER A 320 -34.87 -20.99 23.18
N ILE A 321 -35.73 -21.48 24.08
CA ILE A 321 -35.69 -22.86 24.55
C ILE A 321 -37.10 -23.44 24.63
N VAL A 322 -37.25 -24.68 24.12
CA VAL A 322 -38.41 -25.53 24.40
C VAL A 322 -37.99 -26.52 25.47
N ALA A 323 -38.47 -26.29 26.70
CA ALA A 323 -38.07 -27.09 27.85
C ALA A 323 -38.72 -28.48 27.87
N GLY A 324 -37.94 -29.50 28.23
CA GLY A 324 -38.34 -30.89 28.44
C GLY A 324 -37.12 -31.79 28.68
N PRO A 325 -37.29 -33.09 28.97
CA PRO A 325 -36.31 -34.05 28.47
C PRO A 325 -36.83 -34.63 27.15
N PRO A 326 -36.20 -34.33 25.99
CA PRO A 326 -35.04 -33.45 25.81
C PRO A 326 -35.39 -31.95 25.73
N ASP A 327 -34.46 -31.10 26.17
CA ASP A 327 -34.51 -29.65 25.98
C ASP A 327 -34.08 -29.35 24.54
N THR A 328 -34.82 -28.51 23.83
CA THR A 328 -34.43 -28.02 22.50
C THR A 328 -34.04 -26.55 22.61
N ILE A 329 -32.74 -26.27 22.53
CA ILE A 329 -32.16 -24.92 22.60
C ILE A 329 -32.00 -24.41 21.17
N THR A 330 -32.61 -23.27 20.85
CA THR A 330 -32.32 -22.54 19.60
C THR A 330 -31.25 -21.50 19.90
N ILE A 331 -30.16 -21.49 19.13
CA ILE A 331 -29.05 -20.57 19.35
C ILE A 331 -29.22 -19.29 18.53
N ALA A 332 -28.74 -18.17 19.07
CA ALA A 332 -28.75 -16.90 18.37
C ALA A 332 -27.77 -16.96 17.18
N SER A 333 -28.29 -16.83 15.97
CA SER A 333 -27.51 -16.90 14.72
C SER A 333 -28.22 -16.15 13.59
N ASN A 334 -27.46 -15.77 12.57
CA ASN A 334 -28.07 -15.33 11.31
C ASN A 334 -28.45 -16.58 10.51
N LYS A 335 -29.72 -16.97 10.62
CA LYS A 335 -30.22 -18.20 10.03
C LYS A 335 -30.63 -18.03 8.57
N VAL A 336 -30.25 -18.99 7.74
CA VAL A 336 -30.75 -19.15 6.37
C VAL A 336 -32.23 -19.53 6.41
N VAL A 337 -33.04 -18.88 5.59
CA VAL A 337 -34.46 -19.24 5.41
C VAL A 337 -34.62 -19.86 4.03
N ASP A 338 -35.36 -20.97 3.94
CA ASP A 338 -35.60 -21.64 2.66
C ASP A 338 -36.24 -20.68 1.66
N ALA A 339 -35.68 -20.63 0.46
CA ALA A 339 -36.21 -19.87 -0.64
C ALA A 339 -35.96 -20.60 -1.95
N VAL A 340 -36.86 -20.39 -2.93
CA VAL A 340 -36.69 -20.94 -4.28
C VAL A 340 -35.42 -20.36 -4.87
N ALA A 341 -34.65 -21.21 -5.58
CA ALA A 341 -33.47 -20.78 -6.29
C ALA A 341 -33.79 -19.55 -7.17
N ALA A 342 -33.02 -18.47 -6.98
CA ALA A 342 -33.33 -17.19 -7.59
C ALA A 342 -32.13 -16.56 -8.29
N SER A 343 -32.42 -15.99 -9.45
CA SER A 343 -31.46 -15.28 -10.31
C SER A 343 -31.31 -13.80 -9.92
N THR A 344 -32.09 -13.32 -8.94
CA THR A 344 -32.17 -11.91 -8.50
C THR A 344 -31.20 -11.56 -7.38
N ILE A 345 -30.45 -12.57 -6.91
CA ILE A 345 -29.55 -12.49 -5.76
C ILE A 345 -28.15 -12.06 -6.21
N THR A 346 -27.58 -11.14 -5.46
CA THR A 346 -26.20 -10.67 -5.54
C THR A 346 -25.50 -11.02 -4.22
N LEU A 347 -24.29 -11.57 -4.31
CA LEU A 347 -23.41 -11.77 -3.16
C LEU A 347 -22.44 -10.59 -3.06
N GLN A 348 -22.39 -9.95 -1.89
CA GLN A 348 -21.58 -8.75 -1.67
C GLN A 348 -20.62 -8.92 -0.49
N SER A 349 -19.42 -8.38 -0.61
CA SER A 349 -18.44 -8.22 0.47
C SER A 349 -17.64 -6.97 0.18
N GLU A 350 -17.24 -6.26 1.24
CA GLU A 350 -16.48 -5.03 1.10
C GLU A 350 -15.11 -5.17 1.77
N SER A 351 -14.05 -4.98 0.97
CA SER A 351 -12.67 -4.94 1.47
C SER A 351 -12.36 -3.57 2.09
N TRP A 352 -11.59 -3.55 3.18
CA TRP A 352 -11.04 -2.29 3.72
C TRP A 352 -9.98 -1.70 2.79
N TYR A 353 -9.34 -2.50 1.93
CA TYR A 353 -8.37 -2.03 0.94
C TYR A 353 -9.06 -1.62 -0.37
N LYS A 354 -8.90 -0.36 -0.77
CA LYS A 354 -9.50 0.25 -1.96
C LYS A 354 -8.49 0.56 -3.08
N GLY A 355 -7.21 0.29 -2.84
CA GLY A 355 -6.15 0.46 -3.83
C GLY A 355 -6.16 -0.61 -4.93
N ASP A 356 -5.02 -0.77 -5.61
CA ASP A 356 -4.80 -1.85 -6.58
C ASP A 356 -3.40 -2.47 -6.43
N SER A 357 -3.15 -3.56 -7.15
CA SER A 357 -1.84 -4.24 -7.15
C SER A 357 -0.84 -3.64 -8.14
N LEU A 358 -1.07 -2.44 -8.68
CA LEU A 358 -0.21 -1.86 -9.70
C LEU A 358 1.06 -1.26 -9.06
N THR A 359 2.22 -1.73 -9.53
CA THR A 359 3.52 -1.25 -9.04
C THR A 359 3.93 0.06 -9.70
N MET A 360 4.27 1.08 -8.91
CA MET A 360 4.79 2.33 -9.43
C MET A 360 6.25 2.19 -9.83
N LYS A 361 6.59 2.57 -11.07
CA LYS A 361 7.95 2.51 -11.61
C LYS A 361 8.57 3.90 -11.68
N HIS A 362 9.80 4.01 -11.22
CA HIS A 362 10.58 5.25 -11.27
C HIS A 362 11.90 5.02 -11.99
N ARG A 363 12.18 5.84 -13.01
CA ARG A 363 13.41 5.72 -13.79
C ARG A 363 14.49 6.62 -13.20
N VAL A 364 15.48 6.01 -12.55
CA VAL A 364 16.54 6.72 -11.82
C VAL A 364 17.76 7.05 -12.68
N ASP A 365 17.89 6.37 -13.83
CA ASP A 365 18.96 6.54 -14.81
C ASP A 365 18.48 6.04 -16.19
N THR A 366 19.31 6.18 -17.21
CA THR A 366 19.04 5.69 -18.57
C THR A 366 18.87 4.17 -18.61
N ASP A 367 19.62 3.45 -17.78
CA ASP A 367 19.68 1.99 -17.73
C ASP A 367 18.99 1.38 -16.50
N ARG A 368 18.46 2.22 -15.61
CA ARG A 368 17.94 1.77 -14.32
C ARG A 368 16.57 2.34 -14.04
N THR A 369 15.62 1.43 -13.88
CA THR A 369 14.29 1.68 -13.33
C THR A 369 14.18 0.93 -12.01
N VAL A 370 13.54 1.55 -11.03
CA VAL A 370 13.24 0.97 -9.72
C VAL A 370 11.73 0.91 -9.55
N GLU A 371 11.27 -0.05 -8.77
CA GLU A 371 9.88 -0.19 -8.41
C GLU A 371 9.70 0.37 -7.00
N LEU A 372 8.78 1.31 -6.85
CA LEU A 372 8.40 1.89 -5.57
C LEU A 372 7.26 1.02 -5.02
N ASN A 373 7.65 -0.10 -4.41
CA ASN A 373 6.74 -1.16 -3.99
C ASN A 373 6.41 -1.03 -2.51
N VAL A 374 5.24 -0.49 -2.18
CA VAL A 374 4.52 -0.77 -0.93
C VAL A 374 3.04 -0.45 -1.15
N ASN A 375 2.17 -1.45 -1.09
CA ASN A 375 0.72 -1.26 -1.11
C ASN A 375 0.16 -1.48 0.28
N ALA A 376 -0.95 -0.84 0.63
CA ALA A 376 -1.57 -1.04 1.95
C ALA A 376 -2.08 -2.49 2.13
N SER A 377 -2.34 -3.21 1.04
CA SER A 377 -2.64 -4.65 1.05
C SER A 377 -1.44 -5.57 1.31
N ASP A 378 -0.23 -5.02 1.51
CA ASP A 378 0.94 -5.82 1.86
C ASP A 378 0.63 -6.70 3.08
N PRO A 379 1.02 -7.99 3.08
CA PRO A 379 0.70 -8.90 4.17
C PRO A 379 1.14 -8.40 5.55
N ALA A 380 2.22 -7.61 5.64
CA ALA A 380 2.67 -7.03 6.90
C ALA A 380 1.58 -6.13 7.53
N PHE A 381 0.95 -5.26 6.75
CA PHE A 381 -0.09 -4.38 7.26
C PHE A 381 -1.42 -5.09 7.45
N GLU A 382 -1.77 -5.99 6.51
CA GLU A 382 -3.01 -6.75 6.57
C GLU A 382 -3.10 -7.59 7.85
N LYS A 383 -2.04 -8.34 8.18
CA LYS A 383 -1.97 -9.14 9.40
C LYS A 383 -2.13 -8.27 10.65
N ALA A 384 -1.48 -7.11 10.70
CA ALA A 384 -1.59 -6.19 11.82
C ALA A 384 -3.03 -5.65 11.98
N ILE A 385 -3.65 -5.22 10.88
CA ILE A 385 -5.04 -4.75 10.86
C ILE A 385 -6.01 -5.86 11.27
N ARG A 386 -5.81 -7.08 10.78
CA ARG A 386 -6.62 -8.24 11.13
C ARG A 386 -6.46 -8.61 12.59
N ALA A 387 -5.24 -8.58 13.14
CA ALA A 387 -5.00 -8.78 14.57
C ALA A 387 -5.77 -7.76 15.43
N MET A 388 -5.69 -6.47 15.08
CA MET A 388 -6.42 -5.40 15.77
C MET A 388 -7.93 -5.59 15.68
N SER A 389 -8.42 -5.99 14.52
CA SER A 389 -9.85 -6.22 14.25
C SER A 389 -10.41 -7.44 14.99
N ILE A 390 -9.63 -8.53 15.06
CA ILE A 390 -9.98 -9.76 15.79
C ILE A 390 -10.15 -9.48 17.29
N ILE A 391 -9.38 -8.54 17.84
CA ILE A 391 -9.49 -8.12 19.25
C ILE A 391 -10.64 -7.14 19.45
N ALA A 392 -10.83 -6.19 18.54
CA ALA A 392 -11.85 -5.15 18.67
C ALA A 392 -13.30 -5.67 18.56
N GLN A 393 -13.54 -6.79 17.87
CA GLN A 393 -14.89 -7.34 17.66
C GLN A 393 -15.54 -7.87 18.95
N GLY A 394 -16.87 -7.83 18.98
CA GLY A 394 -17.71 -8.32 20.07
C GLY A 394 -17.65 -7.49 21.35
N GLN A 395 -18.81 -7.33 22.01
CA GLN A 395 -18.94 -6.56 23.23
C GLN A 395 -18.82 -7.45 24.46
N TYR A 396 -18.21 -6.94 25.53
CA TYR A 396 -18.15 -7.65 26.81
C TYR A 396 -19.56 -7.99 27.32
N GLY A 397 -19.72 -9.22 27.81
CA GLY A 397 -20.96 -9.78 28.35
C GLY A 397 -21.90 -10.34 27.28
N THR A 398 -21.55 -10.24 25.99
CA THR A 398 -22.27 -10.88 24.89
C THR A 398 -21.59 -12.19 24.50
N ALA A 399 -22.29 -13.09 23.81
CA ALA A 399 -21.66 -14.35 23.37
C ALA A 399 -20.44 -14.15 22.47
N GLY A 400 -20.31 -13.01 21.78
CA GLY A 400 -19.15 -12.70 20.96
C GLY A 400 -18.04 -11.92 21.67
N GLY A 401 -18.23 -11.59 22.95
CA GLY A 401 -17.29 -10.86 23.78
C GLY A 401 -15.94 -11.58 23.95
N LEU A 402 -14.86 -10.81 24.00
CA LEU A 402 -13.49 -11.34 24.04
C LEU A 402 -13.23 -12.23 25.28
N GLU A 403 -13.93 -12.02 26.38
CA GLU A 403 -13.86 -12.80 27.61
C GLU A 403 -14.29 -14.26 27.45
N HIS A 404 -15.02 -14.57 26.38
CA HIS A 404 -15.42 -15.93 26.03
C HIS A 404 -14.55 -16.55 24.92
N HIS A 405 -13.64 -15.76 24.34
CA HIS A 405 -12.91 -16.09 23.11
C HIS A 405 -11.41 -15.83 23.22
N PHE A 406 -10.76 -16.43 24.23
CA PHE A 406 -9.33 -16.25 24.48
C PHE A 406 -8.44 -16.71 23.31
N GLU A 407 -8.91 -17.63 22.46
CA GLU A 407 -8.22 -18.04 21.24
C GLU A 407 -7.96 -16.86 20.29
N ARG A 408 -8.78 -15.80 20.34
CA ARG A 408 -8.56 -14.58 19.55
C ARG A 408 -7.31 -13.82 19.98
N LEU A 409 -6.92 -13.92 21.25
CA LEU A 409 -5.65 -13.35 21.72
C LEU A 409 -4.46 -14.10 21.14
N ASP A 410 -4.49 -15.43 21.12
CA ASP A 410 -3.43 -16.24 20.50
C ASP A 410 -3.30 -15.93 19.01
N GLN A 411 -4.43 -15.83 18.30
CA GLN A 411 -4.48 -15.47 16.89
C GLN A 411 -3.91 -14.07 16.64
N ALA A 412 -4.33 -13.06 17.42
CA ALA A 412 -3.86 -11.69 17.26
C ALA A 412 -2.37 -11.53 17.61
N LEU A 413 -1.90 -12.20 18.66
CA LEU A 413 -0.48 -12.22 19.04
C LEU A 413 0.39 -12.87 17.95
N PHE A 414 -0.07 -13.98 17.37
CA PHE A 414 0.59 -14.59 16.24
C PHE A 414 0.69 -13.62 15.06
N LEU A 415 -0.45 -13.07 14.63
CA LEU A 415 -0.52 -12.17 13.47
C LEU A 415 0.32 -10.90 13.63
N ILE A 416 0.30 -10.26 14.81
CA ILE A 416 1.08 -9.03 15.02
C ILE A 416 2.59 -9.32 15.09
N ARG A 417 3.01 -10.44 15.68
CA ARG A 417 4.42 -10.84 15.68
C ARG A 417 4.88 -11.16 14.27
N ASP A 418 4.06 -11.88 13.52
CA ASP A 418 4.30 -12.22 12.12
C ASP A 418 4.35 -11.00 11.19
N ALA A 419 3.52 -9.98 11.48
CA ALA A 419 3.54 -8.69 10.79
C ALA A 419 4.83 -7.89 11.05
N LEU A 420 5.38 -7.98 12.27
CA LEU A 420 6.58 -7.27 12.69
C LEU A 420 7.86 -7.95 12.17
N ASP A 421 7.94 -9.28 12.31
CA ASP A 421 9.08 -10.11 11.96
C ASP A 421 8.60 -11.53 11.64
N HIS A 422 8.56 -11.89 10.34
CA HIS A 422 8.02 -13.17 9.88
C HIS A 422 8.91 -14.32 10.37
N PRO A 423 8.42 -15.25 11.21
CA PRO A 423 9.21 -16.38 11.66
C PRO A 423 9.50 -17.36 10.53
N ALA A 424 10.70 -17.94 10.52
CA ALA A 424 11.11 -18.89 9.48
C ALA A 424 10.34 -20.23 9.52
N ASP A 425 9.81 -20.61 10.69
CA ASP A 425 9.03 -21.82 10.95
C ASP A 425 7.80 -21.43 11.80
N ASN A 426 6.57 -21.64 11.30
CA ASN A 426 5.36 -21.29 12.05
C ASN A 426 4.33 -22.44 12.07
N GLU A 427 4.15 -23.06 13.23
CA GLU A 427 2.90 -23.76 13.55
C GLU A 427 1.81 -22.70 13.78
N LEU A 428 0.71 -22.80 13.03
CA LEU A 428 -0.40 -21.85 13.09
C LEU A 428 -1.27 -22.12 14.33
N PRO A 429 -1.69 -21.08 15.07
CA PRO A 429 -2.76 -21.20 16.05
C PRO A 429 -4.06 -21.75 15.45
N THR A 430 -4.85 -22.45 16.26
CA THR A 430 -6.17 -22.94 15.87
C THR A 430 -7.06 -21.80 15.37
N GLY A 431 -7.68 -21.99 14.20
CA GLY A 431 -8.61 -21.02 13.61
C GLY A 431 -8.01 -20.13 12.52
N LEU A 432 -6.68 -20.05 12.41
CA LEU A 432 -5.99 -19.48 11.24
C LEU A 432 -5.78 -20.55 10.15
N THR A 433 -5.75 -20.14 8.89
CA THR A 433 -5.60 -21.03 7.72
C THR A 433 -4.25 -20.81 7.02
N VAL A 434 -3.72 -21.84 6.35
CA VAL A 434 -2.35 -21.96 5.76
C VAL A 434 -2.07 -21.03 4.56
N GLU A 435 -2.70 -19.87 4.48
CA GLU A 435 -2.61 -18.94 3.33
C GLU A 435 -1.96 -17.60 3.69
N GLU A 436 -1.27 -17.52 4.84
CA GLU A 436 -0.54 -16.31 5.22
C GLU A 436 0.68 -16.08 4.30
N GLU A 437 0.70 -14.95 3.61
CA GLU A 437 1.81 -14.56 2.74
C GLU A 437 3.01 -14.05 3.58
N SER A 438 4.25 -14.30 3.12
CA SER A 438 5.48 -14.20 3.92
C SER A 438 6.07 -12.78 4.12
N SER A 439 5.27 -11.72 3.99
CA SER A 439 5.76 -10.34 4.17
C SER A 439 5.66 -9.88 5.63
N ASP A 440 6.61 -9.04 6.03
CA ASP A 440 6.71 -8.39 7.34
C ASP A 440 7.30 -6.97 7.23
N LEU A 441 7.23 -6.22 8.32
CA LEU A 441 7.64 -4.82 8.36
C LEU A 441 9.16 -4.62 8.23
N SER A 442 9.95 -5.58 8.70
CA SER A 442 11.41 -5.56 8.56
C SER A 442 11.83 -5.64 7.08
N GLN A 443 11.17 -6.50 6.31
CA GLN A 443 11.37 -6.64 4.87
C GLN A 443 10.91 -5.40 4.11
N VAL A 444 9.72 -4.87 4.41
CA VAL A 444 9.19 -3.65 3.77
C VAL A 444 10.11 -2.45 4.06
N GLY A 445 10.50 -2.24 5.32
CA GLY A 445 11.42 -1.17 5.71
C GLY A 445 12.80 -1.31 5.06
N SER A 446 13.34 -2.52 4.99
CA SER A 446 14.60 -2.81 4.30
C SER A 446 14.53 -2.48 2.80
N SER A 447 13.43 -2.81 2.15
CA SER A 447 13.18 -2.50 0.73
C SER A 447 13.20 -0.99 0.47
N ILE A 448 12.46 -0.21 1.28
CA ILE A 448 12.45 1.26 1.22
C ILE A 448 13.87 1.82 1.41
N GLY A 449 14.60 1.34 2.41
CA GLY A 449 15.97 1.79 2.70
C GLY A 449 16.95 1.52 1.56
N VAL A 450 16.86 0.33 0.93
CA VAL A 450 17.67 -0.04 -0.24
C VAL A 450 17.34 0.86 -1.44
N LEU A 451 16.06 1.12 -1.70
CA LEU A 451 15.60 2.00 -2.77
C LEU A 451 16.11 3.43 -2.58
N ALA A 452 15.98 3.98 -1.36
CA ALA A 452 16.45 5.33 -1.04
C ALA A 452 17.97 5.47 -1.24
N ASN A 453 18.75 4.47 -0.81
CA ASN A 453 20.20 4.46 -1.00
C ASN A 453 20.59 4.32 -2.49
N LEU A 454 19.87 3.51 -3.25
CA LEU A 454 20.08 3.35 -4.68
C LEU A 454 19.87 4.68 -5.43
N ILE A 455 18.78 5.40 -5.14
CA ILE A 455 18.52 6.73 -5.73
C ILE A 455 19.63 7.71 -5.33
N ALA A 456 19.95 7.80 -4.05
CA ALA A 456 21.00 8.70 -3.55
C ALA A 456 22.37 8.41 -4.21
N THR A 457 22.68 7.13 -4.45
CA THR A 457 23.90 6.71 -5.16
C THR A 457 23.88 7.12 -6.63
N LYS A 458 22.74 7.00 -7.32
CA LYS A 458 22.59 7.45 -8.71
C LYS A 458 22.67 8.97 -8.82
N ASP A 459 22.08 9.71 -7.89
CA ASP A 459 22.18 11.17 -7.85
C ASP A 459 23.61 11.67 -7.65
N LYS A 460 24.40 11.00 -6.80
CA LYS A 460 25.83 11.31 -6.66
C LYS A 460 26.58 11.10 -7.98
N LYS A 461 26.26 10.05 -8.74
CA LYS A 461 26.85 9.79 -10.06
C LYS A 461 26.43 10.83 -11.10
N HIS A 462 25.15 11.20 -11.14
CA HIS A 462 24.65 12.26 -12.04
C HIS A 462 25.33 13.60 -11.75
N ASN A 463 25.44 14.00 -10.48
CA ASN A 463 26.14 15.23 -10.10
C ASN A 463 27.62 15.22 -10.50
N ALA A 464 28.33 14.10 -10.30
CA ALA A 464 29.72 13.97 -10.74
C ALA A 464 29.83 14.04 -12.28
N TYR A 465 28.89 13.45 -12.99
CA TYR A 465 28.85 13.48 -14.46
C TYR A 465 28.55 14.89 -14.99
N ILE A 466 27.60 15.60 -14.38
CA ILE A 466 27.30 17.01 -14.67
C ILE A 466 28.55 17.86 -14.46
N GLY A 467 29.25 17.72 -13.33
CA GLY A 467 30.49 18.47 -13.07
C GLY A 467 31.58 18.20 -14.11
N PHE A 468 31.71 16.96 -14.59
CA PHE A 468 32.60 16.63 -15.70
C PHE A 468 32.17 17.31 -17.00
N LEU A 469 30.88 17.23 -17.37
CA LEU A 469 30.34 17.85 -18.58
C LEU A 469 30.47 19.36 -18.54
N ASP A 470 30.18 20.00 -17.41
CA ASP A 470 30.33 21.45 -17.22
C ASP A 470 31.78 21.89 -17.44
N GLN A 471 32.76 21.15 -16.91
CA GLN A 471 34.16 21.44 -17.18
C GLN A 471 34.51 21.34 -18.66
N ARG A 472 33.99 20.31 -19.37
CA ARG A 472 34.22 20.17 -20.82
C ARG A 472 33.55 21.27 -21.63
N ILE A 473 32.34 21.67 -21.25
CA ILE A 473 31.63 22.80 -21.85
C ILE A 473 32.44 24.08 -21.66
N ILE A 474 32.93 24.34 -20.45
CA ILE A 474 33.81 25.48 -20.14
C ILE A 474 35.08 25.46 -21.00
N ASP A 475 35.77 24.32 -21.11
CA ASP A 475 37.00 24.19 -21.91
C ASP A 475 36.75 24.49 -23.40
N ILE A 476 35.57 24.13 -23.92
CA ILE A 476 35.18 24.37 -25.32
C ILE A 476 34.73 25.82 -25.52
N GLU A 477 33.91 26.36 -24.63
CA GLU A 477 33.26 27.66 -24.80
C GLU A 477 34.07 28.85 -24.32
N ASN A 478 34.84 28.72 -23.25
CA ASN A 478 35.45 29.86 -22.57
C ASN A 478 36.84 30.19 -23.14
N VAL A 479 37.20 31.47 -23.13
CA VAL A 479 38.56 31.90 -23.45
C VAL A 479 39.45 31.89 -22.21
N ASP A 480 40.76 31.71 -22.42
CA ASP A 480 41.74 32.13 -21.43
C ASP A 480 41.82 33.66 -21.44
N LYS A 481 41.24 34.28 -20.41
CA LYS A 481 41.21 35.74 -20.28
C LYS A 481 42.60 36.36 -20.33
N THR A 482 43.60 35.74 -19.70
CA THR A 482 44.96 36.29 -19.64
C THR A 482 45.59 36.32 -21.02
N GLU A 483 45.37 35.27 -21.80
CA GLU A 483 45.84 35.21 -23.18
C GLU A 483 45.11 36.24 -24.06
N VAL A 484 43.78 36.32 -23.99
CA VAL A 484 43.00 37.26 -24.83
C VAL A 484 43.29 38.72 -24.47
N ILE A 485 43.45 39.06 -23.19
CA ILE A 485 43.84 40.41 -22.77
C ILE A 485 45.22 40.79 -23.31
N THR A 486 46.16 39.85 -23.31
CA THR A 486 47.51 40.07 -23.84
C THR A 486 47.46 40.35 -25.33
N ARG A 487 46.72 39.54 -26.11
CA ARG A 487 46.52 39.77 -27.54
C ARG A 487 45.81 41.09 -27.81
N LEU A 488 44.78 41.43 -27.02
CA LEU A 488 44.06 42.70 -27.14
C LEU A 488 44.98 43.90 -26.95
N LEU A 489 45.84 43.87 -25.94
CA LEU A 489 46.81 44.93 -25.68
C LEU A 489 47.84 45.03 -26.82
N ASP A 490 48.28 43.91 -27.36
CA ASP A 490 49.21 43.88 -28.49
C ASP A 490 48.57 44.39 -29.79
N ASP A 491 47.32 44.03 -30.08
CA ASP A 491 46.57 44.54 -31.24
C ASP A 491 46.24 46.03 -31.08
N GLN A 492 45.95 46.52 -29.87
CA GLN A 492 45.81 47.96 -29.59
C GLN A 492 47.11 48.73 -29.86
N ARG A 493 48.25 48.24 -29.37
CA ARG A 493 49.57 48.83 -29.64
C ARG A 493 49.92 48.80 -31.13
N ALA A 494 49.61 47.70 -31.82
CA ALA A 494 49.82 47.57 -33.26
C ALA A 494 48.96 48.58 -34.05
N LEU A 495 47.73 48.86 -33.60
CA LEU A 495 46.84 49.86 -34.16
C LEU A 495 47.41 51.27 -34.02
N GLU A 496 47.90 51.63 -32.84
CA GLU A 496 48.58 52.91 -32.58
C GLU A 496 49.79 53.09 -33.49
N ALA A 497 50.65 52.07 -33.60
CA ALA A 497 51.81 52.08 -34.50
C ALA A 497 51.41 52.18 -35.98
N ALA A 498 50.35 51.48 -36.40
CA ALA A 498 49.85 51.54 -37.77
C ALA A 498 49.26 52.91 -38.13
N TYR A 499 48.58 53.58 -37.20
CA TYR A 499 48.12 54.96 -37.39
C TYR A 499 49.29 55.93 -37.56
N GLN A 500 50.34 55.79 -36.76
CA GLN A 500 51.55 56.62 -36.87
C GLN A 500 52.29 56.37 -38.20
N ALA A 501 52.38 55.12 -38.65
CA ALA A 501 52.97 54.77 -39.94
C ALA A 501 52.13 55.30 -41.13
N LEU A 502 50.80 55.23 -41.05
CA LEU A 502 49.92 55.81 -42.07
C LEU A 502 50.05 57.33 -42.15
N ALA A 503 50.18 58.00 -41.00
CA ALA A 503 50.40 59.44 -40.91
C ALA A 503 51.73 59.85 -41.58
N THR A 504 52.83 59.15 -41.29
CA THR A 504 54.15 59.40 -41.92
C THR A 504 54.17 59.11 -43.43
N VAL A 505 53.48 58.05 -43.90
CA VAL A 505 53.31 57.78 -45.35
C VAL A 505 52.47 58.87 -46.03
N ARG A 506 51.44 59.40 -45.36
CA ARG A 506 50.67 60.56 -45.86
C ARG A 506 51.50 61.84 -45.90
N GLU A 507 52.41 62.04 -44.94
CA GLU A 507 53.34 63.17 -44.95
C GLU A 507 54.44 63.07 -46.02
N MET A 508 54.88 61.86 -46.38
CA MET A 508 55.85 61.61 -47.46
C MET A 508 55.22 61.49 -48.86
N SER A 509 53.89 61.37 -48.95
CA SER A 509 53.15 61.41 -50.22
C SER A 509 53.18 62.84 -50.81
N LEU A 510 53.55 62.94 -52.09
CA LEU A 510 53.81 64.14 -52.91
C LEU A 510 52.76 65.29 -52.87
N LEU A 511 51.65 65.15 -52.15
CA LEU A 511 50.67 66.21 -51.90
C LEU A 511 51.23 67.37 -51.07
N LYS A 512 52.26 67.14 -50.25
CA LYS A 512 52.97 68.23 -49.54
C LYS A 512 53.99 68.98 -50.42
N TYR A 513 54.27 68.47 -51.63
CA TYR A 513 55.26 69.04 -52.57
C TYR A 513 54.64 69.61 -53.85
N MET A 514 53.30 69.66 -53.94
CA MET A 514 52.55 70.30 -55.03
C MET A 514 51.56 71.37 -54.54
N GLY A 515 51.83 71.96 -53.37
CA GLY A 515 51.23 73.22 -52.91
C GLY A 515 52.32 74.26 -52.77
#